data_AF-A0A958QV10-F1
#
_entry.id   AF-A0A958QV10-F1
#
_cell.length_a   1.000
_cell.length_b   1.000
_cell.length_c   1.000
_cell.angle_alpha   90.00
_cell.angle_beta   90.00
_cell.angle_gamma   90.00
#
_symmetry.space_group_name_H-M   'P 1'
#
loop_
_entity.id
_entity.type
_entity.pdbx_description
1 polymer ?
#
loop_
_entity_poly.entity_id
_entity_poly.type
_entity_poly.pdbx_seq_one_letter_code
_entity_poly.pdbx_strand_id
1 'polypeptide(L)'
;MRSENTLVDYSKPDHYFVRDSSDTHLFVIGSVSKQGDLVLNLRTKGPDGQRNKKLSGKDQFKKILNHFGGQFSAIKGVWVASTEFLGSNFDGINPVHAGDNLSAFNHALREGYDVGQAAFMTWTGRQAALNGYSELDSNSIQLHGNYGNYYSVIVRFVQP
;
A
#
# COMPACT_ATOMS: atom_id res chain seq x y z
N MET A 1 33.77 -4.56 -6.24
CA MET A 1 33.16 -3.95 -5.04
C MET A 1 31.66 -3.97 -5.22
N ARG A 2 30.90 -4.64 -4.34
CA ARG A 2 29.45 -4.42 -4.28
C ARG A 2 29.26 -3.02 -3.69
N SER A 3 28.59 -2.12 -4.40
CA SER A 3 28.25 -0.80 -3.86
C SER A 3 27.53 -0.99 -2.53
N GLU A 4 27.92 -0.23 -1.51
CA GLU A 4 27.16 -0.21 -0.28
C GLU A 4 25.76 0.28 -0.60
N ASN A 5 24.81 -0.63 -0.48
CA ASN A 5 23.40 -0.31 -0.61
C ASN A 5 23.06 0.82 0.38
N THR A 6 22.66 1.99 -0.09
CA THR A 6 22.36 3.19 0.71
C THR A 6 20.96 3.68 0.36
N LEU A 7 20.25 4.26 1.32
CA LEU A 7 18.97 4.91 1.03
C LEU A 7 19.23 6.35 0.64
N VAL A 8 18.61 6.79 -0.46
CA VAL A 8 18.60 8.18 -0.89
C VAL A 8 17.22 8.75 -0.61
N ASP A 9 17.21 9.90 0.07
CA ASP A 9 16.00 10.63 0.41
C ASP A 9 15.84 11.82 -0.55
N TYR A 10 14.73 11.81 -1.29
CA TYR A 10 14.33 12.84 -2.25
C TYR A 10 13.10 13.63 -1.76
N SER A 11 12.75 13.50 -0.48
CA SER A 11 11.54 14.08 0.08
C SER A 11 11.55 15.61 0.01
N LYS A 12 10.37 16.16 -0.22
CA LYS A 12 10.01 17.58 -0.22
C LYS A 12 8.81 17.79 0.71
N PRO A 13 8.49 19.02 1.13
CA PRO A 13 7.36 19.25 2.04
C PRO A 13 6.03 18.64 1.57
N ASP A 14 5.77 18.63 0.27
CA ASP A 14 4.56 18.13 -0.37
C ASP A 14 4.63 16.65 -0.82
N HIS A 15 5.81 16.02 -0.70
CA HIS A 15 6.05 14.68 -1.23
C HIS A 15 7.14 13.93 -0.45
N TYR A 16 6.83 12.73 0.02
CA TYR A 16 7.82 11.86 0.64
C TYR A 16 8.33 10.85 -0.38
N PHE A 17 9.66 10.74 -0.56
CA PHE A 17 10.26 9.76 -1.46
C PHE A 17 11.62 9.30 -0.97
N VAL A 18 11.70 8.02 -0.57
CA VAL A 18 12.94 7.35 -0.21
C VAL A 18 13.12 6.13 -1.09
N ARG A 19 14.34 5.93 -1.60
CA ARG A 19 14.67 4.81 -2.49
C ARG A 19 16.03 4.22 -2.15
N ASP A 20 16.19 2.93 -2.45
CA ASP A 20 17.48 2.26 -2.47
C ASP A 20 18.35 2.72 -3.67
N SER A 21 19.60 3.11 -3.40
CA SER A 21 20.55 3.58 -4.43
C SER A 21 21.01 2.47 -5.37
N SER A 22 21.02 1.23 -4.89
CA SER A 22 21.49 0.04 -5.60
C SER A 22 20.38 -0.73 -6.31
N ASP A 23 19.12 -0.55 -5.92
CA ASP A 23 17.94 -1.13 -6.60
C ASP A 23 16.78 -0.13 -6.70
N THR A 24 16.54 0.37 -7.91
CA THR A 24 15.54 1.40 -8.17
C THR A 24 14.10 0.91 -8.00
N HIS A 25 13.87 -0.41 -7.97
CA HIS A 25 12.56 -1.00 -7.72
C HIS A 25 12.18 -0.94 -6.25
N LEU A 26 13.14 -0.70 -5.35
CA LEU A 26 12.90 -0.62 -3.92
C LEU A 26 12.74 0.83 -3.50
N PHE A 27 11.51 1.22 -3.21
CA PHE A 27 11.15 2.59 -2.89
C PHE A 27 9.97 2.68 -1.92
N VAL A 28 9.84 3.87 -1.35
CA VAL A 28 8.69 4.28 -0.57
C VAL A 28 8.32 5.70 -0.98
N ILE A 29 7.06 5.87 -1.36
CA ILE A 29 6.46 7.14 -1.74
C ILE A 29 5.24 7.41 -0.85
N GLY A 30 5.08 8.67 -0.45
CA GLY A 30 3.89 9.19 0.21
C GLY A 30 3.51 10.57 -0.30
N SER A 31 2.22 10.85 -0.38
CA SER A 31 1.70 12.19 -0.67
C SER A 31 0.32 12.38 -0.07
N VAL A 32 -0.02 13.65 0.18
CA VAL A 32 -1.37 14.04 0.58
C VAL A 32 -2.15 14.49 -0.65
N SER A 33 -3.31 13.89 -0.90
CA SER A 33 -4.20 14.25 -1.99
C SER A 33 -4.85 15.62 -1.75
N LYS A 34 -5.43 16.22 -2.79
CA LYS A 34 -6.22 17.46 -2.64
C LYS A 34 -7.43 17.30 -1.72
N GLN A 35 -7.88 16.07 -1.50
CA GLN A 35 -9.00 15.73 -0.61
C GLN A 35 -8.56 15.50 0.85
N GLY A 36 -7.26 15.66 1.16
CA GLY A 36 -6.72 15.45 2.50
C GLY A 36 -6.46 13.97 2.85
N ASP A 37 -6.31 13.11 1.84
CA ASP A 37 -5.97 11.70 2.06
C ASP A 37 -4.47 11.47 1.93
N LEU A 38 -3.86 10.79 2.91
CA LEU A 38 -2.52 10.26 2.76
C LEU A 38 -2.55 9.01 1.87
N VAL A 39 -1.85 9.05 0.74
CA VAL A 39 -1.68 7.94 -0.20
C VAL A 39 -0.25 7.43 -0.13
N LEU A 40 -0.09 6.11 -0.13
CA LEU A 40 1.19 5.45 0.09
C LEU A 40 1.47 4.40 -1.00
N ASN A 41 2.70 4.36 -1.50
CA ASN A 41 3.17 3.27 -2.35
C ASN A 41 4.55 2.79 -1.84
N LEU A 42 4.60 1.56 -1.34
CA LEU A 42 5.79 0.97 -0.74
C LEU A 42 6.15 -0.33 -1.46
N ARG A 43 7.35 -0.37 -2.05
CA ARG A 43 7.97 -1.59 -2.56
C ARG A 43 9.27 -1.83 -1.81
N THR A 44 9.21 -2.67 -0.79
CA THR A 44 10.36 -2.95 0.10
C THR A 44 10.91 -4.37 -0.02
N LYS A 45 10.39 -5.14 -0.99
CA LYS A 45 10.82 -6.50 -1.31
C LYS A 45 11.29 -6.54 -2.76
N GLY A 46 12.41 -7.21 -2.98
CA GLY A 46 12.93 -7.48 -4.32
C GLY A 46 12.03 -8.46 -5.09
N PRO A 47 12.29 -8.68 -6.39
CA PRO A 47 11.57 -9.67 -7.20
C PRO A 47 11.65 -11.09 -6.64
N ASP A 48 12.72 -11.42 -5.92
CA ASP A 48 12.94 -12.68 -5.21
C ASP A 48 12.17 -12.79 -3.88
N GLY A 49 11.35 -11.78 -3.54
CA GLY A 49 10.61 -11.68 -2.29
C GLY A 49 11.48 -11.31 -1.07
N GLN A 50 12.80 -11.15 -1.25
CA GLN A 50 13.70 -10.81 -0.15
C GLN A 50 13.46 -9.38 0.31
N ARG A 51 13.41 -9.21 1.64
CA ARG A 51 13.23 -7.90 2.25
C ARG A 51 14.52 -7.11 2.16
N ASN A 52 14.39 -5.84 1.80
CA ASN A 52 15.48 -4.89 1.95
C ASN A 52 15.83 -4.71 3.43
N LYS A 53 17.09 -4.92 3.81
CA LYS A 53 17.53 -4.78 5.21
C LYS A 53 17.54 -3.33 5.71
N LYS A 54 17.60 -2.35 4.80
CA LYS A 54 17.67 -0.91 5.13
C LYS A 54 16.32 -0.21 4.92
N LEU A 55 15.54 -0.62 3.92
CA LEU A 55 14.23 -0.04 3.60
C LEU A 55 13.08 -0.81 4.29
N SER A 56 12.86 -0.55 5.57
CA SER A 56 11.78 -1.13 6.36
C SER A 56 10.44 -0.42 6.13
N GLY A 57 9.43 -1.12 5.63
CA GLY A 57 8.10 -0.53 5.39
C GLY A 57 7.45 0.06 6.64
N LYS A 58 7.62 -0.58 7.81
CA LYS A 58 7.06 -0.11 9.09
C LYS A 58 7.70 1.22 9.51
N ASP A 59 9.02 1.32 9.39
CA ASP A 59 9.73 2.54 9.80
C ASP A 59 9.46 3.68 8.83
N GLN A 60 9.37 3.37 7.53
CA GLN A 60 9.03 4.34 6.50
C GLN A 60 7.59 4.84 6.64
N PHE A 61 6.63 3.97 7.01
CA PHE A 61 5.26 4.40 7.30
C PHE A 61 5.22 5.45 8.42
N LYS A 62 5.91 5.21 9.54
CA LYS A 62 6.01 6.17 10.65
C LYS A 62 6.66 7.49 10.21
N LYS A 63 7.73 7.43 9.42
CA LYS A 63 8.40 8.62 8.89
C LYS A 63 7.46 9.45 8.01
N ILE A 64 6.66 8.79 7.17
CA ILE A 64 5.66 9.47 6.34
C ILE A 64 4.60 10.16 7.20
N LEU A 65 4.06 9.49 8.22
CA LEU A 65 3.06 10.10 9.11
C LEU A 65 3.62 11.36 9.78
N ASN A 66 4.87 11.31 10.25
CA ASN A 66 5.53 12.47 10.84
C ASN A 66 5.77 13.59 9.80
N HIS A 67 6.19 13.22 8.59
CA HIS A 67 6.46 14.15 7.50
C HIS A 67 5.22 14.98 7.12
N PHE A 68 4.06 14.33 7.07
CA PHE A 68 2.78 14.97 6.72
C PHE A 68 1.92 15.30 7.96
N GLY A 69 2.49 15.33 9.16
CA GLY A 69 1.74 15.50 10.40
C GLY A 69 0.75 16.68 10.34
N GLY A 70 -0.53 16.40 10.60
CA GLY A 70 -1.60 17.40 10.57
C GLY A 70 -2.11 17.82 9.19
N GLN A 71 -1.58 17.25 8.09
CA GLN A 71 -1.96 17.63 6.72
C GLN A 71 -3.02 16.71 6.10
N PHE A 72 -3.33 15.58 6.73
CA PHE A 72 -4.30 14.60 6.24
C PHE A 72 -5.27 14.20 7.35
N SER A 73 -6.48 13.80 6.95
CA SER A 73 -7.53 13.32 7.85
C SER A 73 -7.82 11.82 7.70
N ALA A 74 -7.28 11.19 6.65
CA ALA A 74 -7.46 9.78 6.37
C ALA A 74 -6.22 9.16 5.71
N ILE A 75 -6.07 7.84 5.89
CA ILE A 75 -5.08 7.03 5.16
C ILE A 75 -5.82 6.25 4.09
N LYS A 76 -5.46 6.45 2.82
CA LYS A 76 -6.12 5.80 1.69
C LYS A 76 -5.34 4.57 1.23
N GLY A 77 -5.96 3.41 1.34
CA GLY A 77 -5.48 2.17 0.73
C GLY A 77 -5.96 2.09 -0.72
N VAL A 78 -5.01 2.00 -1.67
CA VAL A 78 -5.30 1.73 -3.08
C VAL A 78 -4.56 0.47 -3.46
N TRP A 79 -5.27 -0.64 -3.63
CA TRP A 79 -4.67 -1.93 -3.92
C TRP A 79 -5.22 -2.45 -5.23
N VAL A 80 -4.36 -2.48 -6.25
CA VAL A 80 -4.72 -2.91 -7.60
C VAL A 80 -3.80 -4.05 -7.99
N ALA A 81 -4.35 -5.08 -8.60
CA ALA A 81 -3.54 -6.11 -9.22
C ALA A 81 -2.83 -5.54 -10.46
N SER A 82 -1.53 -5.79 -10.57
CA SER A 82 -0.80 -5.43 -11.78
C SER A 82 -0.90 -6.55 -12.80
N THR A 83 -1.25 -6.20 -14.04
CA THR A 83 -0.89 -7.00 -15.21
C THR A 83 0.53 -6.61 -15.60
N GLU A 84 1.54 -7.38 -15.19
CA GLU A 84 2.82 -7.30 -15.89
C GLU A 84 2.57 -7.78 -17.33
N PHE A 85 3.03 -7.00 -18.31
CA PHE A 85 2.85 -7.23 -19.74
C PHE A 85 3.42 -8.60 -20.15
N LEU A 86 2.59 -9.64 -20.12
CA LEU A 86 2.75 -10.79 -21.01
C LEU A 86 1.77 -10.56 -22.15
N GLY A 87 2.31 -10.45 -23.36
CA GLY A 87 1.60 -9.99 -24.54
C GLY A 87 0.26 -10.70 -24.78
N SER A 88 -0.69 -9.90 -25.28
CA SER A 88 -1.83 -10.32 -26.12
C SER A 88 -2.57 -11.58 -25.70
N ASN A 89 -3.70 -11.42 -25.00
CA ASN A 89 -5.02 -11.61 -25.61
C ASN A 89 -6.12 -11.35 -24.57
N PHE A 90 -7.07 -10.54 -24.99
CA PHE A 90 -8.14 -9.96 -24.20
C PHE A 90 -9.28 -10.98 -24.07
N ASP A 91 -9.14 -11.98 -23.20
CA ASP A 91 -10.27 -12.73 -22.65
C ASP A 91 -9.83 -13.45 -21.36
N GLY A 92 -10.39 -13.05 -20.21
CA GLY A 92 -10.09 -13.66 -18.91
C GLY A 92 -8.77 -13.24 -18.24
N ILE A 93 -8.68 -11.99 -17.79
CA ILE A 93 -7.57 -11.58 -16.90
C ILE A 93 -7.79 -12.20 -15.52
N ASN A 94 -7.10 -13.30 -15.23
CA ASN A 94 -6.68 -13.58 -13.86
C ASN A 94 -5.58 -12.57 -13.53
N PRO A 95 -5.73 -11.73 -12.50
CA PRO A 95 -4.67 -10.81 -12.10
C PRO A 95 -3.38 -11.59 -11.85
N VAL A 96 -2.35 -11.31 -12.64
CA VAL A 96 -1.10 -12.09 -12.62
C VAL A 96 -0.47 -11.97 -11.23
N HIS A 97 -0.34 -10.74 -10.70
CA HIS A 97 0.21 -10.50 -9.36
C HIS A 97 -0.65 -9.49 -8.58
N ALA A 98 -1.26 -9.94 -7.48
CA ALA A 98 -1.89 -9.08 -6.48
C ALA A 98 -0.87 -8.76 -5.37
N GLY A 99 -0.64 -7.47 -5.11
CA GLY A 99 0.24 -7.04 -4.01
C GLY A 99 -0.24 -7.58 -2.65
N ASP A 100 0.68 -7.64 -1.66
CA ASP A 100 0.44 -8.23 -0.34
C ASP A 100 -0.87 -7.79 0.32
N ASN A 101 -1.27 -6.51 0.21
CA ASN A 101 -2.52 -6.02 0.78
C ASN A 101 -3.76 -6.57 0.07
N LEU A 102 -3.80 -6.57 -1.26
CA LEU A 102 -4.94 -7.09 -2.03
C LEU A 102 -5.10 -8.60 -1.79
N SER A 103 -3.98 -9.32 -1.77
CA SER A 103 -3.95 -10.75 -1.47
C SER A 103 -4.48 -11.06 -0.07
N ALA A 104 -4.03 -10.31 0.95
CA ALA A 104 -4.51 -10.47 2.32
C ALA A 104 -6.00 -10.13 2.47
N PHE A 105 -6.46 -9.06 1.81
CA PHE A 105 -7.86 -8.64 1.82
C PHE A 105 -8.78 -9.72 1.22
N ASN A 106 -8.46 -10.18 0.01
CA ASN A 106 -9.23 -11.23 -0.67
C ASN A 106 -9.21 -12.55 0.11
N HIS A 107 -8.08 -12.91 0.72
CA HIS A 107 -7.99 -14.09 1.57
C HIS A 107 -8.92 -13.97 2.78
N ALA A 108 -8.89 -12.85 3.52
CA ALA A 108 -9.77 -12.65 4.68
C ALA A 108 -11.26 -12.76 4.30
N LEU A 109 -11.69 -12.19 3.18
CA LEU A 109 -13.08 -12.33 2.73
C LEU A 109 -13.48 -13.80 2.47
N ARG A 110 -12.56 -14.60 1.91
CA ARG A 110 -12.79 -16.05 1.67
C ARG A 110 -12.85 -16.85 2.97
N GLU A 111 -12.17 -16.40 4.01
CA GLU A 111 -12.25 -16.95 5.36
C GLU A 111 -13.51 -16.51 6.13
N GLY A 112 -14.39 -15.70 5.51
CA GLY A 112 -15.68 -15.31 6.07
C GLY A 112 -15.67 -14.00 6.87
N TYR A 113 -14.56 -13.26 6.90
CA TYR A 113 -14.52 -11.93 7.47
C TYR A 113 -15.29 -10.92 6.61
N ASP A 114 -15.87 -9.90 7.24
CA ASP A 114 -16.49 -8.80 6.50
C ASP A 114 -15.44 -7.87 5.85
N VAL A 115 -15.91 -6.91 5.04
CA VAL A 115 -15.06 -5.94 4.33
C VAL A 115 -14.22 -5.09 5.28
N GLY A 116 -14.78 -4.66 6.42
CA GLY A 116 -14.08 -3.84 7.39
C GLY A 116 -12.95 -4.62 8.08
N GLN A 117 -13.28 -5.82 8.57
CA GLN A 117 -12.33 -6.75 9.16
C GLN A 117 -11.22 -7.09 8.17
N ALA A 118 -11.56 -7.46 6.93
CA ALA A 118 -10.61 -7.77 5.88
C ALA A 118 -9.65 -6.60 5.58
N ALA A 119 -10.14 -5.36 5.57
CA ALA A 119 -9.31 -4.17 5.37
C ALA A 119 -8.27 -4.01 6.50
N PHE A 120 -8.67 -4.19 7.76
CA PHE A 120 -7.77 -4.12 8.90
C PHE A 120 -6.82 -5.33 9.03
N MET A 121 -7.14 -6.45 8.38
CA MET A 121 -6.22 -7.61 8.24
C MET A 121 -5.15 -7.41 7.17
N THR A 122 -5.20 -6.34 6.37
CA THR A 122 -4.10 -5.98 5.47
C THR A 122 -2.92 -5.37 6.23
N TRP A 123 -1.74 -5.30 5.60
CA TRP A 123 -0.59 -4.63 6.21
C TRP A 123 -0.88 -3.13 6.43
N THR A 124 -1.48 -2.48 5.44
CA THR A 124 -1.84 -1.05 5.49
C THR A 124 -2.87 -0.80 6.60
N GLY A 125 -3.92 -1.61 6.68
CA GLY A 125 -4.94 -1.47 7.72
C GLY A 125 -4.39 -1.66 9.12
N ARG A 126 -3.52 -2.66 9.35
CA ARG A 126 -2.81 -2.80 10.64
C ARG A 126 -1.96 -1.59 10.98
N GLN A 127 -1.23 -1.02 10.01
CA GLN A 127 -0.44 0.19 10.27
C GLN A 127 -1.34 1.39 10.55
N ALA A 128 -2.46 1.55 9.84
CA ALA A 128 -3.42 2.62 10.07
C ALA A 128 -4.00 2.55 11.49
N ALA A 129 -4.51 1.38 11.91
CA ALA A 129 -5.07 1.17 13.24
C ALA A 129 -4.04 1.43 14.37
N LEU A 130 -2.79 0.98 14.21
CA LEU A 130 -1.71 1.25 15.17
C LEU A 130 -1.37 2.73 15.32
N ASN A 131 -1.83 3.59 14.40
CA ASN A 131 -1.62 5.03 14.42
C ASN A 131 -2.94 5.82 14.55
N GLY A 132 -3.99 5.19 15.10
CA GLY A 132 -5.23 5.87 15.46
C GLY A 132 -6.28 5.98 14.35
N TYR A 133 -6.03 5.39 13.18
CA TYR A 133 -6.99 5.32 12.07
C TYR A 133 -7.69 3.96 12.11
N SER A 134 -8.61 3.79 13.05
CA SER A 134 -9.23 2.51 13.42
C SER A 134 -10.64 2.30 12.85
N GLU A 135 -11.15 3.22 12.03
CA GLU A 135 -12.44 3.09 11.36
C GLU A 135 -12.29 3.12 9.82
N LEU A 136 -13.29 2.59 9.13
CA LEU A 136 -13.43 2.76 7.68
C LEU A 136 -14.52 3.76 7.38
N ASP A 137 -14.23 4.69 6.47
CA ASP A 137 -15.27 5.51 5.83
C ASP A 137 -16.07 4.63 4.86
N SER A 138 -17.25 4.17 5.29
CA SER A 138 -18.12 3.26 4.54
C SER A 138 -18.57 3.82 3.19
N ASN A 139 -18.62 5.15 3.04
CA ASN A 139 -18.99 5.81 1.79
C ASN A 139 -17.85 5.85 0.77
N SER A 140 -16.64 5.48 1.19
CA SER A 140 -15.43 5.54 0.35
C SER A 140 -14.96 4.20 -0.19
N ILE A 141 -15.62 3.11 0.21
CA ILE A 141 -15.23 1.75 -0.17
C ILE A 141 -15.57 1.53 -1.65
N GLN A 142 -14.56 1.21 -2.46
CA GLN A 142 -14.73 0.84 -3.87
C GLN A 142 -14.09 -0.53 -4.10
N LEU A 143 -14.88 -1.48 -4.59
CA LEU A 143 -14.47 -2.86 -4.83
C LEU A 143 -14.76 -3.21 -6.29
N HIS A 144 -13.74 -3.68 -7.01
CA HIS A 144 -13.89 -4.11 -8.41
C HIS A 144 -13.43 -5.57 -8.57
N GLY A 145 -14.33 -6.40 -9.07
CA GLY A 145 -14.18 -7.85 -9.17
C GLY A 145 -15.27 -8.58 -8.38
N ASN A 146 -15.03 -9.86 -8.09
CA ASN A 146 -15.96 -10.72 -7.34
C ASN A 146 -15.56 -10.81 -5.88
N TYR A 147 -16.52 -11.10 -4.99
CA TYR A 147 -16.26 -11.29 -3.57
C TYR A 147 -15.13 -12.30 -3.33
N GLY A 148 -14.12 -11.91 -2.55
CA GLY A 148 -12.93 -12.73 -2.29
C GLY A 148 -11.97 -12.90 -3.48
N ASN A 149 -12.21 -12.20 -4.59
CA ASN A 149 -11.36 -12.17 -5.78
C ASN A 149 -11.43 -10.78 -6.47
N TYR A 150 -11.28 -9.72 -5.68
CA TYR A 150 -11.19 -8.37 -6.22
C TYR A 150 -9.84 -8.14 -6.89
N TYR A 151 -9.84 -7.44 -8.02
CA TYR A 151 -8.61 -6.99 -8.69
C TYR A 151 -8.29 -5.53 -8.36
N SER A 152 -9.24 -4.78 -7.79
CA SER A 152 -9.01 -3.44 -7.26
C SER A 152 -9.86 -3.20 -6.02
N VAL A 153 -9.22 -2.66 -4.98
CA VAL A 153 -9.83 -2.29 -3.70
C VAL A 153 -9.32 -0.91 -3.30
N ILE A 154 -10.25 0.00 -3.04
CA ILE A 154 -9.98 1.34 -2.49
C ILE A 154 -10.75 1.48 -1.18
N VAL A 155 -10.05 1.87 -0.13
CA VAL A 155 -10.61 2.12 1.20
C VAL A 155 -9.97 3.36 1.82
N ARG A 156 -10.69 4.05 2.71
CA ARG A 156 -10.14 5.11 3.56
C ARG A 156 -10.24 4.70 5.02
N PHE A 157 -9.09 4.65 5.68
CA PHE A 157 -8.98 4.50 7.11
C PHE A 157 -9.06 5.87 7.77
N VAL A 158 -9.97 6.06 8.71
CA VAL A 158 -10.24 7.32 9.40
C VAL A 158 -10.10 7.14 10.90
N GLN A 159 -9.96 8.25 11.62
CA GLN A 159 -10.07 8.26 13.08
C GLN A 159 -11.54 8.08 13.49
N PRO A 160 -11.82 7.55 14.71
CA PRO A 160 -13.17 7.50 15.27
C PRO A 160 -13.86 8.86 15.42
#